data_AF-A0A2E7KXY2-F1
#
_entry.id   AF-A0A2E7KXY2-F1
#
_cell.length_a   1.000
_cell.length_b   1.000
_cell.length_c   1.000
_cell.angle_alpha   90.00
_cell.angle_beta   90.00
_cell.angle_gamma   90.00
#
_symmetry.space_group_name_H-M   'P 1'
#
loop_
_entity.id
_entity.type
_entity.pdbx_description
1 polymer ?
#
loop_
_entity_poly.entity_id
_entity_poly.type
_entity_poly.pdbx_seq_one_letter_code
_entity_poly.pdbx_strand_id
1 'polypeptide(L)' 'NGAENYNMVSQLWTQAKGSIFTILFTVIVTTVILVIIKKTVGLRVDDAEESLGLDQSAHGETAYND' A
#
# COMPACT_ATOMS: atom_id res chain seq x y z
N ASN A 1 19.51 29.20 -25.88
CA ASN A 1 18.23 28.64 -25.39
C ASN A 1 17.91 27.22 -25.88
N GLY A 2 18.86 26.45 -26.46
CA GLY A 2 18.63 25.04 -26.85
C GLY A 2 19.16 24.03 -25.82
N ALA A 3 20.34 24.29 -25.25
CA ALA A 3 21.01 23.38 -24.31
C ALA A 3 20.27 23.22 -22.96
N GLU A 4 19.63 24.30 -22.49
CA GLU A 4 18.82 24.33 -21.24
C GLU A 4 17.68 23.30 -21.27
N ASN A 5 17.00 23.18 -22.41
CA ASN A 5 15.83 22.31 -22.59
C ASN A 5 16.22 20.83 -22.62
N TYR A 6 17.33 20.48 -23.28
CA TYR A 6 17.86 19.12 -23.26
C TYR A 6 18.24 18.67 -21.85
N ASN A 7 18.81 19.57 -21.04
CA ASN A 7 19.22 19.27 -19.68
C ASN A 7 17.99 19.04 -18.76
N MET A 8 16.97 19.89 -18.86
CA MET A 8 15.72 19.74 -18.09
C MET A 8 14.95 18.46 -18.43
N VAL A 9 14.70 18.21 -19.73
CA VAL A 9 13.93 17.03 -20.18
C VAL A 9 14.69 15.73 -19.85
N SER A 10 16.01 15.71 -20.00
CA SER A 10 16.84 14.56 -19.64
C SER A 10 16.83 14.28 -18.13
N GLN A 11 16.86 15.32 -17.29
CA GLN A 11 16.75 15.17 -15.84
C GLN A 11 15.36 14.67 -15.42
N LEU A 12 14.28 15.24 -15.96
CA LEU A 12 12.92 14.78 -15.70
C LEU A 12 12.73 13.32 -16.09
N TRP A 13 13.27 12.90 -17.24
CA TRP A 13 13.21 11.50 -17.67
C TRP A 13 14.00 10.57 -16.74
N THR A 14 15.14 11.02 -16.23
CA THR A 14 15.95 10.26 -15.27
C THR A 14 15.20 10.08 -13.94
N GLN A 15 14.57 11.13 -13.44
CA GLN A 15 13.76 11.07 -12.21
C GLN A 15 12.50 10.21 -12.40
N ALA A 16 11.84 10.32 -13.56
CA ALA A 16 10.67 9.49 -13.87
C ALA A 16 10.99 7.99 -13.81
N LYS A 17 12.14 7.57 -14.33
CA LYS A 17 12.60 6.17 -14.22
C LYS A 17 12.77 5.73 -12.77
N GLY A 18 13.38 6.57 -11.93
CA GLY A 18 13.53 6.31 -10.50
C GLY A 18 12.19 6.14 -9.79
N SER A 19 11.25 7.05 -10.04
CA SER A 19 9.90 6.97 -9.48
C SER A 19 9.15 5.72 -9.94
N ILE A 20 9.21 5.38 -11.23
CA ILE A 20 8.58 4.16 -11.76
C ILE A 20 9.19 2.92 -11.14
N PHE A 21 10.52 2.88 -11.00
CA PHE A 21 11.20 1.77 -10.34
C PHE A 21 10.74 1.60 -8.89
N THR A 22 10.66 2.69 -8.13
CA THR A 22 10.16 2.66 -6.75
C THR A 22 8.72 2.15 -6.68
N ILE A 23 7.84 2.62 -7.57
CA ILE A 23 6.44 2.15 -7.63
C ILE A 23 6.37 0.64 -7.92
N LEU A 24 7.12 0.17 -8.91
CA LEU A 24 7.12 -1.25 -9.25
C LEU A 24 7.68 -2.09 -8.10
N PHE A 25 8.79 -1.65 -7.51
CA PHE A 25 9.39 -2.33 -6.37
C PHE A 25 8.43 -2.41 -5.18
N THR A 26 7.80 -1.28 -4.79
CA THR A 26 6.88 -1.26 -3.65
C THR A 26 5.65 -2.12 -3.91
N VAL A 27 5.06 -2.07 -5.10
CA VAL A 27 3.91 -2.90 -5.47
C VAL A 27 4.27 -4.38 -5.42
N ILE A 28 5.39 -4.79 -6.01
CA ILE A 28 5.80 -6.19 -6.07
C ILE A 28 6.11 -6.71 -4.66
N VAL A 29 7.00 -6.01 -3.94
CA VAL A 29 7.45 -6.45 -2.61
C VAL A 29 6.28 -6.49 -1.62
N THR A 30 5.45 -5.45 -1.59
CA THR A 30 4.27 -5.42 -0.72
C THR A 30 3.31 -6.55 -1.06
N THR A 31 3.05 -6.80 -2.35
CA THR A 31 2.19 -7.90 -2.79
C THR A 31 2.71 -9.25 -2.32
N VAL A 32 4.01 -9.52 -2.48
CA VAL A 32 4.64 -10.76 -2.01
C VAL A 32 4.46 -10.92 -0.50
N ILE A 33 4.73 -9.87 0.27
CA ILE A 33 4.56 -9.88 1.74
C ILE A 33 3.10 -10.16 2.11
N LEU A 34 2.14 -9.45 1.52
CA LEU A 34 0.71 -9.63 1.80
C LEU A 34 0.23 -11.04 1.45
N VAL A 35 0.71 -11.62 0.34
CA VAL A 35 0.37 -13.00 -0.06
C VAL A 35 0.92 -14.01 0.95
N ILE A 36 2.15 -13.80 1.44
CA ILE A 36 2.74 -14.66 2.48
C ILE A 36 1.91 -14.57 3.76
N ILE A 37 1.64 -13.36 4.25
CA ILE A 37 0.84 -13.12 5.48
C ILE A 37 -0.55 -13.74 5.36
N LYS A 38 -1.22 -13.56 4.20
CA LYS A 38 -2.53 -14.14 3.93
C LYS A 38 -2.53 -15.67 4.04
N LYS A 39 -1.43 -16.33 3.68
CA LYS A 39 -1.31 -17.79 3.73
C LYS A 39 -0.87 -18.32 5.10
N THR A 40 -0.17 -17.53 5.91
CA THR A 40 0.39 -17.99 7.19
C THR A 40 -0.50 -17.67 8.38
N VAL A 41 -0.95 -16.42 8.50
CA VAL A 41 -1.69 -15.92 9.69
C VAL A 41 -3.11 -15.46 9.34
N GLY A 42 -3.39 -15.16 8.08
CA GLY A 42 -4.63 -14.53 7.67
C GLY A 42 -4.53 -13.00 7.80
N LEU A 43 -4.91 -12.28 6.74
CA LEU A 43 -4.78 -10.82 6.66
C LEU A 43 -6.09 -10.08 7.00
N ARG A 44 -7.24 -10.73 6.82
CA ARG A 44 -8.57 -10.16 7.00
C ARG A 44 -9.36 -11.04 7.95
N VAL A 45 -10.16 -10.40 8.81
CA VAL A 45 -11.15 -11.07 9.67
C VAL A 45 -12.24 -11.72 8.83
N ASP A 46 -13.07 -12.56 9.45
CA ASP A 46 -14.22 -13.13 8.74
C ASP A 46 -15.31 -12.08 8.46
N ASP A 47 -16.20 -12.37 7.51
CA ASP A 47 -17.26 -11.43 7.09
C ASP A 47 -18.27 -11.13 8.22
N ALA A 48 -18.44 -12.04 9.20
CA ALA A 48 -19.35 -11.86 10.33
C ALA A 48 -18.74 -10.91 11.39
N GLU A 49 -17.46 -11.05 11.70
CA GLU A 49 -16.69 -10.15 12.56
C GLU A 49 -16.55 -8.75 11.94
N GLU A 50 -16.39 -8.68 10.62
CA GLU A 50 -16.37 -7.40 9.89
C GLU A 50 -17.74 -6.70 9.94
N SER A 51 -18.85 -7.46 9.87
CA SER A 51 -20.21 -6.92 9.98
C SER A 51 -20.60 -6.51 11.40
N LEU A 52 -20.07 -7.17 12.43
CA LEU A 52 -20.30 -6.82 13.84
C LEU A 52 -19.51 -5.55 14.25
N GLY A 53 -18.39 -5.31 13.56
CA GLY A 53 -17.46 -4.22 13.84
C GLY A 53 -16.24 -4.71 14.64
N LEU A 54 -15.05 -4.32 14.18
CA LEU A 54 -13.77 -4.78 14.74
C LEU A 54 -13.58 -4.36 16.20
N ASP A 55 -14.10 -3.20 16.59
CA ASP A 55 -14.04 -2.74 17.98
C ASP A 55 -14.75 -3.72 18.92
N GLN A 56 -15.92 -4.24 18.49
CA GLN A 56 -16.70 -5.16 19.30
C GLN A 56 -16.19 -6.60 19.22
N SER A 57 -15.72 -7.05 18.05
CA SER A 57 -15.23 -8.43 17.85
C SER A 57 -13.78 -8.64 18.33
N ALA A 58 -12.86 -7.70 18.08
CA ALA A 58 -11.45 -7.84 18.41
C ALA A 58 -11.05 -7.17 19.74
N HIS A 59 -11.75 -6.11 20.14
CA HIS A 59 -11.44 -5.35 21.35
C HIS A 59 -12.51 -5.43 22.45
N GLY A 60 -13.70 -5.97 22.16
CA GLY A 60 -14.80 -6.07 23.13
C GLY A 60 -15.35 -4.70 23.55
N GLU A 61 -15.03 -3.65 22.80
CA GLU A 61 -15.41 -2.27 23.08
C GLU A 61 -16.49 -1.83 22.07
N THR A 62 -17.52 -1.15 22.56
CA THR A 62 -18.51 -0.50 21.69
C THR A 62 -18.08 0.97 21.54
N ALA A 63 -17.76 1.41 20.31
CA ALA A 63 -17.31 2.77 20.03
C ALA A 63 -18.30 3.85 20.50
N TYR A 64 -19.59 3.49 20.58
CA TYR A 64 -20.64 4.28 21.22
C TYR A 64 -21.30 3.44 22.32
N ASN A 65 -21.03 3.80 23.57
CA ASN A 65 -22.01 3.60 24.63
C ASN A 65 -22.91 4.83 24.61
N ASP A 66 -24.22 4.64 24.40
CA ASP A 66 -25.19 5.69 24.73
C ASP A 66 -25.07 6.11 26.20
#